data_AF-A0A0F9L597-F1
#
_entry.id   AF-A0A0F9L597-F1
#
_cell.length_a   1.000
_cell.length_b   1.000
_cell.length_c   1.000
_cell.angle_alpha   90.00
_cell.angle_beta   90.00
_cell.angle_gamma   90.00
#
_symmetry.space_group_name_H-M   'P 1'
#
loop_
_entity.id
_entity.type
_entity.pdbx_description
1 polymer ?
#
loop_
_entity_poly.entity_id
_entity_poly.type
_entity_poly.pdbx_seq_one_letter_code
_entity_poly.pdbx_strand_id
1 'polypeptide(L)' 'MNENHIIVLAGGVGAAKLIEGLVSLVKPNLFKIIVNTGDDIELFGLKICPDLDIITYT' A
#
# COMPACT_ATOMS: atom_id res chain seq x y z
N MET A 1 8.18 21.14 7.60
CA MET A 1 7.02 20.26 7.35
C MET A 1 6.52 19.78 8.69
N ASN A 2 5.21 19.90 8.98
CA ASN A 2 4.63 19.41 10.23
C ASN A 2 4.94 17.91 10.38
N GLU A 3 5.22 17.44 11.60
CA GLU A 3 5.48 16.03 11.90
C GLU A 3 4.20 15.17 11.95
N ASN A 4 3.21 15.54 11.13
CA ASN A 4 1.94 14.84 11.10
C ASN A 4 2.08 13.59 10.23
N HIS A 5 1.48 12.50 10.71
CA HIS A 5 1.42 11.26 9.94
C HIS A 5 0.50 11.44 8.73
N ILE A 6 0.92 10.89 7.59
CA ILE A 6 0.09 10.75 6.39
C ILE A 6 -0.28 9.28 6.28
N ILE A 7 -1.58 9.02 6.26
CA ILE A 7 -2.15 7.68 6.20
C ILE A 7 -2.96 7.57 4.91
N VAL A 8 -2.67 6.54 4.11
CA VAL A 8 -3.37 6.27 2.86
C VAL A 8 -4.11 4.95 2.96
N LEU A 9 -5.40 4.93 2.61
CA LEU A 9 -6.13 3.69 2.34
C LEU A 9 -5.86 3.30 0.88
N ALA A 10 -5.39 2.09 0.64
CA ALA A 10 -4.89 1.68 -0.66
C ALA A 10 -5.37 0.28 -1.07
N GLY A 11 -5.60 0.11 -2.37
CA GLY A 11 -5.90 -1.15 -3.02
C GLY A 11 -5.70 -1.01 -4.53
N GLY A 12 -5.24 -2.07 -5.17
CA GLY A 12 -4.98 -2.16 -6.59
C GLY A 12 -3.84 -1.27 -7.10
N VAL A 13 -3.64 -1.35 -8.42
CA VAL A 13 -2.54 -0.69 -9.15
C VAL A 13 -2.65 0.83 -9.13
N GLY A 14 -3.88 1.37 -9.11
CA GLY A 14 -4.09 2.82 -9.09
C GLY A 14 -3.56 3.48 -7.81
N ALA A 15 -3.79 2.84 -6.66
CA ALA A 15 -3.27 3.32 -5.39
C ALA A 15 -1.74 3.20 -5.31
N ALA A 16 -1.18 2.11 -5.83
CA ALA A 16 0.27 1.92 -5.89
C ALA A 16 0.99 3.06 -6.64
N LYS A 17 0.47 3.45 -7.81
CA LYS A 17 1.02 4.59 -8.59
C LYS A 17 0.93 5.92 -7.85
N LEU A 18 -0.16 6.16 -7.12
CA LEU A 18 -0.28 7.36 -6.29
C LEU A 18 0.76 7.35 -5.17
N ILE A 19 0.93 6.21 -4.50
CA ILE A 19 1.88 6.02 -3.41
C ILE A 19 3.32 6.21 -3.89
N GLU A 20 3.68 5.65 -5.05
CA GLU A 20 5.01 5.83 -5.68
C GLU A 20 5.37 7.32 -5.82
N GLY A 21 4.41 8.15 -6.22
CA GLY A 21 4.58 9.60 -6.23
C GLY A 21 4.70 10.22 -4.83
N LEU A 22 3.82 9.83 -3.90
CA LEU A 22 3.77 10.38 -2.54
C LEU A 22 5.02 10.08 -1.72
N VAL A 23 5.63 8.90 -1.86
CA VAL A 23 6.83 8.53 -1.09
C VAL A 23 8.03 9.42 -1.40
N SER A 24 8.05 10.08 -2.57
CA SER A 24 9.08 11.08 -2.90
C SER A 24 8.95 12.40 -2.12
N LEU A 25 7.78 12.66 -1.51
CA LEU A 25 7.44 13.93 -0.85
C LEU A 25 7.34 13.82 0.67
N VAL A 26 7.30 12.60 1.22
CA VAL A 26 7.01 12.34 2.64
C VAL A 26 8.16 11.55 3.27
N LYS A 27 8.55 11.91 4.50
CA LYS A 27 9.54 11.14 5.25
C LYS A 27 8.99 9.73 5.54
N PRO A 28 9.77 8.65 5.32
CA PRO A 28 9.27 7.27 5.49
C PRO A 28 8.69 6.97 6.88
N ASN A 29 9.24 7.57 7.93
CA ASN A 29 8.75 7.36 9.30
C ASN A 29 7.37 8.00 9.57
N LEU A 30 6.94 8.97 8.76
CA LEU A 30 5.65 9.66 8.87
C LEU A 30 4.60 9.12 7.90
N PHE A 31 4.95 8.19 7.02
CA PHE A 31 4.06 7.64 6.00
C PHE A 31 3.57 6.25 6.40
N LYS A 32 2.25 6.03 6.33
CA LYS A 32 1.60 4.75 6.63
C LYS A 32 0.59 4.42 5.55
N ILE A 33 0.50 3.13 5.20
CA ILE A 33 -0.44 2.62 4.20
C ILE A 33 -1.28 1.55 4.88
N ILE A 34 -2.60 1.64 4.74
CA ILE A 34 -3.56 0.61 5.14
C ILE A 34 -4.05 -0.03 3.85
N VAL A 35 -3.71 -1.30 3.66
CA VAL A 35 -3.95 -2.00 2.40
C VAL A 35 -5.23 -2.83 2.49
N ASN A 36 -6.00 -2.83 1.40
CA ASN A 36 -7.17 -3.68 1.22
C ASN A 36 -6.79 -5.16 1.34
N THR A 37 -7.58 -5.91 2.12
CA THR A 37 -7.46 -7.36 2.26
C THR A 37 -8.70 -8.09 1.72
N GLY A 38 -9.63 -7.37 1.09
CA GLY A 38 -10.88 -7.93 0.54
C GLY A 38 -10.65 -8.91 -0.61
N ASP A 39 -9.49 -8.81 -1.26
CA ASP A 39 -9.08 -9.65 -2.39
C ASP A 39 -8.11 -10.77 -1.98
N ASP A 40 -7.83 -10.93 -0.68
CA ASP A 40 -7.04 -12.05 -0.17
C ASP A 40 -7.77 -13.38 -0.47
N ILE A 41 -7.05 -14.35 -1.04
CA ILE A 41 -7.58 -15.70 -1.35
C ILE A 41 -6.61 -16.80 -0.95
N GLU A 42 -7.12 -18.03 -0.83
CA GLU A 42 -6.31 -19.24 -0.81
C GLU A 42 -6.40 -19.94 -2.16
N LEU A 43 -5.25 -20.22 -2.79
CA LEU A 43 -5.16 -20.90 -4.08
C LEU A 43 -3.99 -21.88 -4.07
N PHE A 44 -4.25 -23.14 -4.42
CA PHE A 44 -3.26 -24.24 -4.36
C PHE A 44 -2.62 -24.43 -2.98
N GLY A 45 -3.36 -24.18 -1.89
CA GLY A 45 -2.86 -24.28 -0.51
C GLY A 45 -1.93 -23.14 -0.10
N LEU A 46 -1.87 -22.07 -0.88
CA LEU A 46 -1.08 -20.87 -0.62
C LEU A 46 -2.01 -19.67 -0.40
N LYS A 47 -1.61 -18.77 0.50
CA LYS A 47 -2.27 -17.47 0.70
C LYS A 47 -1.75 -16.47 -0.33
N ILE A 48 -2.66 -15.84 -1.07
CA ILE A 48 -2.37 -14.79 -2.05
C ILE A 48 -3.03 -13.50 -1.56
N CYS A 49 -2.27 -12.40 -1.52
CA CYS A 49 -2.72 -11.10 -1.03
C CYS A 49 -2.50 -10.03 -2.12
N PRO A 50 -3.34 -9.98 -3.18
CA PRO A 50 -3.03 -9.26 -4.40
C PRO A 50 -2.68 -7.78 -4.19
N ASP A 51 -3.44 -7.07 -3.37
CA ASP A 51 -3.22 -5.65 -3.15
C ASP A 51 -2.00 -5.37 -2.28
N LEU A 52 -1.72 -6.23 -1.29
CA LEU A 52 -0.52 -6.12 -0.48
C LEU A 52 0.74 -6.36 -1.34
N ASP A 53 0.68 -7.34 -2.24
CA ASP A 53 1.74 -7.64 -3.18
C ASP A 53 1.94 -6.50 -4.17
N ILE A 54 0.87 -5.97 -4.76
CA ILE A 54 0.93 -4.82 -5.69
C ILE A 54 1.58 -3.60 -5.02
N ILE A 55 1.18 -3.28 -3.79
CA ILE A 55 1.72 -2.13 -3.04
C ILE A 55 3.17 -2.36 -2.61
N THR A 56 3.57 -3.59 -2.36
CA THR A 56 4.94 -3.94 -1.92
C THR A 56 5.92 -3.98 -3.10
N TYR A 57 5.45 -4.45 -4.26
CA TYR A 57 6.30 -4.66 -5.43
C TYR A 57 6.39 -3.44 -6.36
N THR A 58 5.49 -2.47 -6.22
CA THR A 58 5.56 -1.18 -6.92
C THR A 58 6.29 -0.18 -6.03
#